data_AF-A0AAV5JDQ8-F1
#
_entry.id   AF-A0AAV5JDQ8-F1
#
_cell.length_a   1.000
_cell.length_b   1.000
_cell.length_c   1.000
_cell.angle_alpha   90.00
_cell.angle_beta   90.00
_cell.angle_gamma   90.00
#
_symmetry.space_group_name_H-M   'P 1'
#
loop_
_entity.id
_entity.type
_entity.pdbx_description
1 polymer ?
#
loop_
_entity_poly.entity_id
_entity_poly.type
_entity_poly.pdbx_seq_one_letter_code
_entity_poly.pdbx_strand_id
1 'polypeptide(L)' 'MATSRTTLPLWFLVHLFLFSSSSSASVISLPSDSDKASVALYYESLCPYSANFIINYLTKLFEDDLISIVDLRLL' A
#
# COMPACT_ATOMS: atom_id res chain seq x y z
N MET A 1 27.20 46.60 28.69
CA MET A 1 26.80 45.18 28.63
C MET A 1 26.21 44.91 27.25
N ALA A 2 26.98 44.24 26.40
CA ALA A 2 26.69 43.98 25.00
C ALA A 2 26.05 42.59 24.87
N THR A 3 24.72 42.51 24.93
CA THR A 3 23.99 41.22 24.86
C THR A 3 23.00 41.14 23.70
N SER A 4 22.84 42.21 22.91
CA SER A 4 21.78 42.30 21.89
C SER A 4 22.20 41.81 20.49
N ARG A 5 23.51 41.66 20.22
CA ARG A 5 24.01 41.38 18.85
C ARG A 5 24.15 39.90 18.49
N THR A 6 24.09 38.98 19.46
CA THR A 6 24.32 37.53 19.25
C THR A 6 23.05 36.68 19.25
N THR A 7 21.87 37.26 19.55
CA THR A 7 20.58 36.55 19.54
C THR A 7 19.97 36.41 18.14
N LEU A 8 20.24 37.36 17.25
CA LEU A 8 19.84 37.32 15.83
C LEU A 8 20.33 36.08 15.07
N PRO A 9 21.63 35.70 15.11
CA PRO A 9 22.10 34.50 14.40
C PRO A 9 21.58 33.22 15.05
N LEU A 10 21.36 33.20 16.37
CA LEU A 10 20.84 32.06 17.10
C LEU A 10 19.38 31.76 16.69
N TRP A 11 18.56 32.81 16.56
CA TRP A 11 17.17 32.66 16.12
C TRP A 11 17.08 32.20 14.66
N PHE A 12 17.97 32.69 13.80
CA PHE A 12 18.08 32.25 12.41
C PHE A 12 18.50 30.77 12.29
N LEU A 13 19.41 30.31 13.16
CA LEU A 13 19.84 28.90 13.22
C LEU A 13 18.72 27.96 13.66
N VAL A 14 17.91 28.37 14.64
CA VAL A 14 16.74 27.61 15.10
C VAL A 14 15.69 27.49 14.00
N HIS A 15 15.43 28.58 13.26
CA HIS A 15 14.52 28.53 12.12
C HIS A 15 15.02 27.64 10.98
N LEU A 16 16.33 27.66 10.68
CA LEU A 16 16.93 26.79 9.66
C LEU A 16 16.78 25.30 10.04
N PHE A 17 16.98 24.98 11.32
CA PHE A 17 16.86 23.62 11.85
C PHE A 17 15.41 23.10 11.81
N LEU A 18 14.45 23.96 12.17
CA LEU A 18 13.01 23.65 12.09
C LEU A 18 12.54 23.49 10.63
N PHE A 19 13.06 24.30 9.71
CA PHE A 19 12.71 24.24 8.29
C PHE A 19 13.30 23.01 7.59
N SER A 20 14.49 22.56 8.00
CA SER A 20 15.14 21.35 7.44
C SER A 20 14.39 20.05 7.76
N SER A 21 13.61 20.03 8.84
CA SER A 21 12.90 18.82 9.29
C SER A 21 11.63 18.50 8.47
N SER A 22 11.21 19.40 7.58
CA SER A 22 9.98 19.24 6.78
C SER A 22 10.23 18.65 5.39
N SER A 23 11.37 17.98 5.16
CA SER A 23 11.59 17.20 3.94
C SER A 23 10.79 15.91 3.99
N SER A 24 9.51 15.98 3.64
CA SER A 24 8.71 14.81 3.30
C SER A 24 9.26 14.24 1.99
N ALA A 25 10.13 13.23 2.10
CA ALA A 25 10.54 12.42 0.98
C ALA A 25 9.31 11.70 0.43
N SER A 26 8.87 12.06 -0.77
CA SER A 26 7.85 11.31 -1.49
C SER A 26 8.46 9.99 -1.92
N VAL A 27 8.27 8.95 -1.10
CA VAL A 27 8.53 7.57 -1.50
C VAL A 27 7.55 7.22 -2.60
N ILE A 28 8.06 6.88 -3.78
CA ILE A 28 7.27 6.19 -4.80
C ILE A 28 7.01 4.80 -4.22
N SER A 29 5.84 4.60 -3.63
CA SER A 29 5.37 3.29 -3.24
C SER A 29 5.10 2.51 -4.53
N LEU A 30 5.97 1.56 -4.87
CA LEU A 30 5.58 0.51 -5.81
C LEU A 30 4.33 -0.16 -5.23
N PRO A 31 3.36 -0.56 -6.08
CA PRO A 31 2.21 -1.32 -5.61
C PRO A 31 2.75 -2.51 -4.82
N SER A 32 2.56 -2.44 -3.51
CA SER A 32 3.00 -3.51 -2.62
C SER A 32 1.99 -4.63 -2.77
N ASP A 33 2.36 -5.90 -2.55
CA ASP A 33 1.39 -7.00 -2.57
C ASP A 33 0.18 -6.76 -1.62
N SER A 34 0.27 -5.77 -0.72
CA SER A 34 -0.82 -5.23 0.10
C SER A 34 -1.98 -4.59 -0.68
N ASP A 35 -1.82 -4.25 -1.97
CA ASP A 35 -2.86 -3.61 -2.77
C ASP A 35 -3.76 -4.63 -3.49
N LYS A 36 -3.51 -5.93 -3.32
CA LYS A 36 -4.32 -6.99 -3.91
C LYS A 36 -5.66 -7.14 -3.20
N ALA A 37 -6.72 -7.33 -3.97
CA ALA A 37 -8.04 -7.63 -3.44
C ALA A 37 -8.07 -9.06 -2.86
N SER A 38 -8.34 -9.20 -1.56
CA SER A 38 -8.45 -10.51 -0.92
C SER A 38 -9.81 -11.16 -1.26
N VAL A 39 -9.77 -12.32 -1.91
CA VAL A 39 -10.96 -13.11 -2.27
C VAL A 39 -10.83 -14.51 -1.67
N ALA A 40 -11.87 -14.99 -0.98
CA ALA A 40 -11.92 -16.34 -0.45
C ALA A 40 -13.14 -17.09 -1.01
N LEU A 41 -12.90 -18.25 -1.62
CA LEU A 41 -13.95 -19.14 -2.10
C LEU A 41 -14.05 -20.35 -1.17
N TYR A 42 -15.16 -20.44 -0.45
CA TYR A 42 -15.51 -21.61 0.34
C TYR A 42 -16.24 -22.60 -0.55
N TYR A 43 -15.65 -23.76 -0.80
CA TYR A 43 -16.19 -24.74 -1.73
C TYR A 43 -16.27 -26.14 -1.12
N GLU A 44 -17.16 -26.96 -1.66
CA GLU A 44 -17.29 -28.36 -1.27
C GLU A 44 -17.05 -29.24 -2.49
N SER A 45 -16.25 -30.30 -2.35
CA SER A 45 -15.84 -31.15 -3.48
C SER A 45 -17.00 -31.87 -4.17
N LEU A 46 -18.11 -32.11 -3.47
CA LEU A 46 -19.29 -32.79 -4.00
C LEU A 46 -20.42 -31.84 -4.40
N CYS A 47 -20.24 -30.52 -4.21
CA CYS A 47 -21.25 -29.55 -4.59
C CYS A 47 -21.18 -29.24 -6.09
N PRO A 48 -22.23 -29.54 -6.88
CA PRO A 48 -22.19 -29.35 -8.33
C PRO A 48 -22.07 -27.87 -8.72
N TYR A 49 -22.63 -26.96 -7.92
CA TYR A 49 -22.52 -25.52 -8.19
C TYR A 49 -21.13 -24.97 -7.88
N SER A 50 -20.45 -25.49 -6.85
CA SER A 50 -19.05 -25.14 -6.57
C SER A 50 -18.14 -25.57 -7.73
N ALA A 51 -18.31 -26.80 -8.22
CA ALA A 51 -17.57 -27.28 -9.39
C ALA A 51 -17.86 -26.43 -10.63
N ASN A 52 -19.13 -26.12 -10.89
CA ASN A 52 -19.53 -25.26 -12.00
C ASN A 52 -18.95 -23.85 -11.90
N PHE A 53 -18.92 -23.28 -10.69
CA PHE A 53 -18.32 -21.97 -10.44
C PHE A 53 -16.82 -21.98 -10.74
N ILE A 54 -16.09 -22.96 -10.22
CA ILE A 54 -14.64 -23.08 -10.42
C ILE A 54 -14.32 -23.20 -11.91
N ILE A 55 -14.98 -24.11 -12.62
CA ILE A 55 -14.65 -24.44 -14.01
C ILE A 55 -15.04 -23.32 -14.97
N ASN A 56 -16.26 -22.77 -14.85
CA ASN A 56 -16.82 -21.86 -15.85
C ASN A 56 -16.62 -20.37 -15.55
N TYR A 57 -16.34 -20.01 -14.30
CA TYR A 57 -16.28 -18.61 -13.86
C TYR A 57 -14.96 -18.26 -13.18
N LEU A 58 -14.48 -19.08 -12.24
CA LEU A 58 -13.22 -18.80 -11.54
C LEU A 58 -12.03 -18.87 -12.51
N THR A 59 -12.04 -19.78 -13.49
CA THR A 59 -10.98 -19.87 -14.51
C THR A 59 -10.77 -18.54 -15.25
N LYS A 60 -11.82 -17.73 -15.44
CA LYS A 60 -11.70 -16.43 -16.12
C LYS A 60 -10.83 -15.43 -15.37
N LEU A 61 -10.72 -15.53 -14.04
CA LEU A 61 -9.77 -14.70 -13.27
C LEU A 61 -8.32 -14.92 -13.69
N PHE A 62 -7.98 -16.13 -14.18
CA PHE A 62 -6.64 -16.47 -14.63
C PHE A 62 -6.40 -16.11 -16.10
N GLU A 63 -7.46 -15.99 -16.90
CA GLU A 63 -7.37 -15.62 -18.32
C GLU A 63 -7.29 -14.10 -18.52
N ASP A 64 -8.04 -13.34 -17.73
CA ASP A 64 -8.21 -11.89 -17.89
C ASP A 64 -7.13 -11.05 -17.15
N ASP A 65 -5.99 -11.66 -16.78
CA ASP A 65 -4.88 -11.06 -16.01
C ASP A 65 -5.28 -10.45 -14.63
N LEU A 66 -6.53 -10.67 -14.19
CA LEU A 66 -7.05 -10.24 -12.89
C LEU A 66 -6.33 -10.93 -11.71
N ILE A 67 -5.73 -12.09 -11.94
CA ILE A 67 -4.94 -12.79 -10.92
C ILE A 67 -3.76 -11.96 -10.41
N SER A 68 -3.25 -11.00 -11.20
CA SER A 68 -2.17 -10.10 -10.78
C SER A 68 -2.59 -9.14 -9.66
N ILE A 69 -3.88 -8.83 -9.54
CA ILE A 69 -4.45 -7.87 -8.57
C ILE A 69 -5.31 -8.52 -7.49
N VAL A 70 -5.41 -9.86 -7.46
CA VAL A 70 -6.22 -10.62 -6.50
C VAL A 70 -5.35 -11.54 -5.68
N ASP A 71 -5.60 -11.60 -4.36
CA ASP A 71 -5.09 -12.63 -3.46
C ASP A 71 -6.22 -13.66 -3.23
N LEU A 72 -6.20 -14.76 -4.00
CA LEU A 72 -7.24 -15.78 -4.01
C LEU A 72 -6.93 -16.93 -3.03
N ARG A 73 -7.84 -17.19 -2.10
CA ARG A 73 -7.83 -18.35 -1.20
C ARG A 73 -8.97 -19.30 -1.51
N LEU A 74 -8.67 -20.59 -1.60
CA LEU A 74 -9.65 -21.67 -1.71
C LEU A 74 -9.74 -22.40 -0.36
N LEU A 75 -10.93 -22.47 0.21
CA LEU A 75 -11.19 -22.97 1.57
C LEU A 75 -12.28 -24.04 1.56
#